data_AF-W1VD49-F1
#
_entry.id   AF-W1VD49-F1
#
_cell.length_a   1.000
_cell.length_b   1.000
_cell.length_c   1.000
_cell.angle_alpha   90.00
_cell.angle_beta   90.00
_cell.angle_gamma   90.00
#
_symmetry.space_group_name_H-M   'P 1'
#
loop_
_entity.id
_entity.type
_entity.pdbx_description
1 polymer ?
#
loop_
_entity_poly.entity_id
_entity_poly.type
_entity_poly.pdbx_seq_one_letter_code
_entity_poly.pdbx_strand_id
1 'polypeptide(L)' 'QLSRVPQAYAFPPLRLRHAESIDSYTMEDIDASAGYQHHPVIKAPVAV' A
#
# COMPACT_ATOMS: atom_id res chain seq x y z
N GLN A 1 1.99 3.07 17.10
CA GLN A 1 1.27 2.32 16.05
C GLN A 1 0.15 1.47 16.64
N LEU A 2 0.44 0.59 17.61
CA LEU A 2 -0.55 -0.32 18.21
C LEU A 2 -1.77 0.36 18.84
N SER A 3 -1.60 1.55 19.42
CA SER A 3 -2.72 2.33 19.99
C SER A 3 -3.73 2.85 18.95
N ARG A 4 -3.42 2.78 17.64
CA ARG A 4 -4.28 3.26 16.55
C ARG A 4 -5.29 2.21 16.05
N VAL A 5 -5.15 0.95 16.48
CA VAL A 5 -6.03 -0.16 16.04
C VAL A 5 -7.52 0.11 16.22
N PRO A 6 -8.00 0.74 17.32
CA PRO A 6 -9.44 1.05 17.46
C PRO A 6 -9.99 2.01 16.39
N GLN A 7 -9.12 2.70 15.65
CA GLN A 7 -9.44 3.68 14.60
C GLN A 7 -8.92 3.22 13.23
N ALA A 8 -8.75 1.92 13.04
CA ALA A 8 -8.21 1.38 11.79
C ALA A 8 -9.11 1.75 10.60
N TYR A 9 -8.48 2.22 9.52
CA TYR A 9 -9.13 2.39 8.23
C TYR A 9 -9.33 1.03 7.55
N ALA A 10 -10.35 0.94 6.70
CA ALA A 10 -10.55 -0.24 5.86
C ALA A 10 -9.35 -0.43 4.91
N PHE A 11 -9.04 -1.69 4.58
CA PHE A 11 -8.01 -2.00 3.60
C PHE A 11 -8.45 -1.55 2.19
N PRO A 12 -7.54 -0.94 1.39
CA PRO A 12 -7.86 -0.62 0.01
C PRO A 12 -7.91 -1.90 -0.85
N PRO A 13 -8.70 -1.90 -1.93
CA PRO A 13 -8.60 -2.91 -2.96
C PRO A 13 -7.32 -2.71 -3.78
N LEU A 14 -6.72 -3.82 -4.22
CA LEU A 14 -5.63 -3.80 -5.20
C LEU A 14 -6.20 -3.99 -6.61
N ARG A 15 -5.79 -3.15 -7.55
CA ARG A 15 -6.06 -3.28 -8.98
C ARG A 15 -4.75 -3.46 -9.73
N LEU A 16 -4.71 -4.49 -10.58
CA LEU A 16 -3.57 -4.79 -11.44
C LEU A 16 -4.02 -4.75 -12.90
N ARG A 17 -3.29 -4.03 -13.75
CA ARG A 17 -3.49 -4.16 -15.20
C ARG A 17 -2.98 -5.52 -15.65
N HIS A 18 -3.73 -6.23 -16.48
CA HIS A 18 -3.26 -7.48 -17.05
C HIS A 18 -2.01 -7.27 -17.93
N ALA A 19 -0.99 -8.10 -17.72
CA ALA A 19 0.23 -8.16 -18.53
C ALA A 19 0.50 -9.60 -18.99
N GLU A 20 1.14 -9.75 -20.15
CA GLU A 20 1.39 -11.07 -20.76
C GLU A 20 2.54 -11.85 -20.08
N SER A 21 3.40 -11.14 -19.35
CA SER A 21 4.50 -11.72 -18.56
C SER A 21 4.64 -10.98 -17.23
N ILE A 22 5.15 -11.68 -16.22
CA ILE A 22 5.46 -11.10 -14.90
C ILE A 22 6.54 -10.02 -14.98
N ASP A 23 7.48 -10.13 -15.92
CA ASP A 23 8.58 -9.17 -16.07
C ASP A 23 8.13 -7.88 -16.78
N SER A 24 6.89 -7.83 -17.27
CA SER A 24 6.35 -6.69 -18.02
C SER A 24 5.61 -5.67 -17.16
N TYR A 25 5.48 -5.92 -15.85
CA TYR A 25 4.82 -4.98 -14.94
C TYR A 25 5.68 -3.75 -14.67
N THR A 26 5.02 -2.60 -14.65
CA THR A 26 5.58 -1.30 -14.29
C THR A 26 4.85 -0.73 -13.08
N MET A 27 5.33 0.39 -12.52
CA MET A 27 4.69 1.02 -11.36
C MET A 27 3.29 1.51 -11.69
N GLU A 28 3.06 1.90 -12.94
CA GLU A 28 1.78 2.39 -13.45
C GLU A 28 0.71 1.28 -13.54
N ASP A 29 1.11 0.01 -13.48
CA ASP A 29 0.21 -1.13 -13.60
C ASP A 29 -0.40 -1.58 -12.26
N ILE A 30 0.07 -1.00 -11.15
CA ILE A 30 -0.27 -1.40 -9.78
C ILE A 30 -0.97 -0.23 -9.08
N ASP A 31 -2.28 -0.30 -8.92
CA ASP A 31 -3.07 0.71 -8.24
C ASP A 31 -3.71 0.16 -6.96
N ALA A 32 -3.21 0.65 -5.82
CA ALA A 32 -3.81 0.44 -4.51
C ALA A 32 -4.28 1.77 -3.87
N SER A 33 -4.33 2.85 -4.66
CA SER A 33 -4.62 4.20 -4.16
C SER A 33 -6.09 4.42 -3.84
N ALA A 34 -6.98 3.68 -4.49
CA ALA A 34 -8.43 3.82 -4.35
C ALA A 34 -8.88 3.59 -2.90
N GLY A 35 -9.22 4.68 -2.21
CA GLY A 35 -9.65 4.63 -0.80
C GLY A 35 -8.53 4.34 0.20
N TYR A 36 -7.26 4.33 -0.22
CA TYR A 36 -6.15 4.16 0.69
C TYR A 36 -6.04 5.34 1.66
N GLN A 37 -6.15 5.03 2.95
CA GLN A 37 -5.99 5.96 4.04
C GLN A 37 -4.99 5.37 5.01
N HIS A 38 -4.09 6.21 5.50
CA HIS A 38 -3.11 5.82 6.48
C HIS A 38 -3.00 6.86 7.59
N HIS A 39 -2.62 6.40 8.77
CA HIS A 39 -2.27 7.31 9.85
C HIS A 39 -0.94 8.01 9.58
N PRO A 40 -0.58 9.07 10.34
CA PRO A 40 0.68 9.77 10.14
C PRO A 40 1.89 8.83 10.14
N VAL A 41 2.81 9.06 9.21
CA VAL A 41 4.03 8.28 9.03
C VAL A 41 4.86 8.29 10.32
N ILE A 42 5.34 7.11 10.71
CA ILE A 42 6.29 6.95 11.83
C ILE A 42 7.67 6.73 11.21
N LYS A 43 8.61 7.64 11.47
CA LYS A 43 10.01 7.48 11.05
C LYS A 43 10.71 6.54 12.02
N ALA A 44 11.40 5.53 11.50
CA ALA A 44 12.19 4.60 12.29
C ALA A 44 13.54 4.35 11.58
N PRO A 45 14.68 4.38 12.29
CA PRO A 45 15.97 4.08 11.70
C PRO A 45 16.09 2.59 11.40
N VAL A 46 16.76 2.26 10.29
CA VAL A 46 17.21 0.89 10.01
C VAL A 46 18.58 0.73 10.65
N ALA A 47 18.74 -0.27 11.52
CA ALA A 47 20.06 -0.66 12.01
C ALA A 47 20.77 -1.46 10.90
N VAL A 48 22.02 -1.12 10.64
CA VAL A 48 22.90 -1.76 9.65
C VAL A 48 24.06 -2.44 10.34
#